data_AF-A0A6I2UIJ6-F1
#
_entry.id   AF-A0A6I2UIJ6-F1
#
_cell.length_a   1.000
_cell.length_b   1.000
_cell.length_c   1.000
_cell.angle_alpha   90.00
_cell.angle_beta   90.00
_cell.angle_gamma   90.00
#
_symmetry.space_group_name_H-M   'P 1'
#
loop_
_entity.id
_entity.type
_entity.pdbx_description
1 polymer ?
#
loop_
_entity_poly.entity_id
_entity_poly.type
_entity_poly.pdbx_seq_one_letter_code
_entity_poly.pdbx_strand_id
1 'polypeptide(L)' 'MCEVLDRVEARGEARGRAAGELAGAEKSRVEMIQNMLKENISIEVVAKVARMTVEQVALIGKKAAIL' A
#
# COMPACT_ATOMS: atom_id res chain seq x y z
N MET A 1 -9.36 32.10 26.24
CA MET A 1 -10.31 31.26 25.49
C MET A 1 -9.69 30.94 24.14
N CYS A 2 -8.87 29.88 24.04
CA CYS A 2 -8.41 29.31 22.76
C CYS A 2 -7.77 27.91 22.89
N GLU A 3 -7.76 27.26 24.06
CA GLU A 3 -7.10 25.95 24.25
C GLU A 3 -7.81 24.78 23.53
N VAL A 4 -9.00 25.02 22.97
CA VAL A 4 -9.81 24.00 22.30
C VAL A 4 -9.45 23.86 20.82
N LEU A 5 -8.87 24.89 20.19
CA LEU A 5 -8.53 24.89 18.75
C LEU A 5 -7.24 24.10 18.46
N ASP A 6 -6.18 24.32 19.25
CA ASP A 6 -4.90 23.60 19.12
C ASP A 6 -5.05 22.08 19.25
N ARG A 7 -5.98 21.62 20.10
CA ARG A 7 -6.23 20.19 20.33
C ARG A 7 -6.94 19.52 19.15
N VAL A 8 -7.69 20.28 18.36
CA VAL A 8 -8.46 19.78 17.21
C VAL A 8 -7.56 19.71 15.97
N GLU A 9 -6.70 20.70 15.75
CA GLU A 9 -5.72 20.70 14.66
C GLU A 9 -4.69 19.58 14.80
N ALA A 10 -4.11 19.38 16.00
CA ALA A 10 -3.18 18.27 16.24
C ALA A 10 -3.82 16.89 15.99
N ARG A 11 -5.12 16.73 16.25
CA ARG A 11 -5.86 15.49 16.00
C ARG A 11 -6.23 15.32 14.53
N GLY A 12 -6.45 16.41 13.80
CA GLY A 12 -6.66 16.44 12.35
C GLY A 12 -5.41 16.03 11.58
N GLU A 13 -4.24 16.58 11.95
CA GLU A 13 -2.96 16.24 11.33
C GLU A 13 -2.54 14.78 11.58
N ALA A 14 -2.72 14.28 12.80
CA ALA A 14 -2.37 12.90 13.13
C ALA A 14 -3.20 11.89 12.32
N ARG A 15 -4.48 12.19 12.06
CA ARG A 15 -5.32 11.36 11.19
C ARG A 15 -4.99 11.53 9.71
N GLY A 16 -4.70 12.76 9.28
CA GLY A 16 -4.29 13.05 7.90
C GLY A 16 -2.98 12.36 7.52
N ARG A 17 -1.99 12.37 8.41
CA ARG A 17 -0.72 11.65 8.23
C ARG A 17 -0.89 10.14 8.28
N ALA A 18 -1.62 9.60 9.27
CA ALA A 18 -1.84 8.16 9.35
C ALA A 18 -2.63 7.61 8.14
N ALA A 19 -3.64 8.34 7.67
CA ALA A 19 -4.39 7.96 6.47
C ALA A 19 -3.56 8.11 5.20
N GLY A 20 -2.73 9.16 5.10
CA GLY A 20 -1.81 9.36 3.99
C GLY A 20 -0.70 8.31 3.92
N GLU A 21 -0.12 7.92 5.06
CA GLU A 21 0.90 6.86 5.15
C GLU A 21 0.32 5.48 4.85
N LEU A 22 -0.89 5.16 5.34
CA LEU A 22 -1.55 3.90 5.02
C LEU A 22 -1.91 3.81 3.53
N ALA A 23 -2.48 4.86 2.96
CA ALA A 23 -2.81 4.91 1.54
C ALA A 23 -1.56 4.91 0.65
N GLY A 24 -0.47 5.57 1.08
CA GLY A 24 0.82 5.52 0.42
C GLY A 24 1.45 4.13 0.47
N ALA A 25 1.43 3.49 1.64
CA ALA A 25 1.98 2.14 1.83
C ALA A 25 1.23 1.07 1.03
N GLU A 26 -0.10 1.17 0.92
CA GLU A 26 -0.88 0.26 0.08
C GLU A 26 -0.61 0.47 -1.42
N LYS A 27 -0.55 1.72 -1.90
CA LYS A 27 -0.20 2.01 -3.31
C LYS A 27 1.21 1.53 -3.65
N SER A 28 2.19 1.82 -2.79
CA SER A 28 3.57 1.36 -2.99
C SER A 28 3.69 -0.16 -3.01
N ARG A 29 2.88 -0.89 -2.24
CA ARG A 29 2.87 -2.36 -2.28
C ARG A 29 2.37 -2.90 -3.62
N VAL A 30 1.31 -2.33 -4.19
CA VAL A 30 0.78 -2.77 -5.49
C VAL A 30 1.77 -2.47 -6.60
N GLU A 31 2.38 -1.28 -6.62
CA GLU A 31 3.43 -0.93 -7.59
C GLU A 31 4.65 -1.83 -7.46
N MET A 32 5.10 -2.13 -6.23
CA MET A 32 6.21 -3.06 -5.99
C MET A 32 5.90 -4.45 -6.56
N ILE A 33 4.71 -4.99 -6.29
CA ILE A 33 4.26 -6.29 -6.83
C ILE A 33 4.26 -6.28 -8.35
N GLN A 34 3.71 -5.23 -8.97
CA GLN A 34 3.68 -5.10 -10.43
C GLN A 34 5.09 -5.02 -11.03
N ASN A 35 5.99 -4.25 -10.42
CA ASN A 35 7.37 -4.14 -10.90
C ASN A 35 8.11 -5.48 -10.77
N MET A 36 7.95 -6.19 -9.66
CA MET A 36 8.54 -7.52 -9.48
C MET A 36 8.01 -8.53 -10.51
N LEU A 37 6.70 -8.53 -10.78
CA LEU A 37 6.12 -9.40 -11.81
C LEU A 37 6.63 -9.05 -13.21
N LYS A 38 6.80 -7.76 -13.53
CA LYS A 38 7.41 -7.30 -14.80
C LYS A 38 8.87 -7.74 -14.95
N GLU A 39 9.61 -7.79 -13.85
CA GLU A 39 10.98 -8.31 -13.81
C GLU A 39 11.05 -9.85 -13.88
N ASN A 40 9.95 -10.54 -14.19
CA ASN A 40 9.86 -12.00 -14.24
C ASN A 40 10.17 -12.68 -12.89
N ILE A 41 10.02 -11.98 -11.76
CA ILE A 41 10.12 -12.60 -10.44
C ILE A 41 8.93 -13.55 -10.25
N SER A 42 9.21 -14.77 -9.78
CA SER A 42 8.18 -15.78 -9.56
C SER A 42 7.12 -15.30 -8.58
N ILE A 43 5.86 -15.56 -8.91
CA ILE A 43 4.70 -15.12 -8.13
C ILE A 43 4.73 -15.58 -6.66
N GLU A 44 5.35 -16.74 -6.39
CA GLU A 44 5.55 -17.29 -5.05
C GLU A 44 6.51 -16.44 -4.21
N VAL A 45 7.56 -15.89 -4.83
CA VAL A 45 8.53 -15.01 -4.17
C VAL A 45 7.88 -13.67 -3.87
N VAL A 46 7.16 -13.11 -4.85
CA VAL A 46 6.43 -11.86 -4.68
C VAL A 46 5.38 -11.97 -3.57
N ALA A 47 4.66 -13.09 -3.50
CA ALA A 47 3.71 -13.39 -2.42
C ALA A 47 4.36 -13.38 -1.03
N LYS A 48 5.55 -13.99 -0.89
CA LYS A 48 6.32 -13.97 0.36
C LYS A 48 6.78 -12.57 0.75
N VAL A 49 7.31 -11.80 -0.20
CA VAL A 49 7.79 -10.43 0.02
C VAL A 49 6.64 -9.49 0.40
N ALA A 50 5.52 -9.59 -0.32
CA ALA A 50 4.33 -8.78 -0.07
C ALA A 50 3.54 -9.22 1.18
N ARG A 51 3.86 -10.39 1.76
CA ARG A 51 3.07 -11.07 2.80
C ARG A 51 1.61 -11.27 2.38
N MET A 52 1.40 -11.70 1.13
CA MET A 52 0.10 -11.95 0.52
C MET A 52 0.05 -13.39 0.00
N THR A 53 -1.15 -13.86 -0.35
CA THR A 53 -1.28 -15.16 -1.03
C THR A 53 -0.92 -15.02 -2.51
N VAL A 54 -0.48 -16.12 -3.11
CA VAL A 54 -0.18 -16.19 -4.56
C VAL A 54 -1.40 -15.78 -5.40
N GLU A 55 -2.61 -16.13 -4.96
CA GLU A 55 -3.87 -15.76 -5.62
C GLU A 55 -4.09 -14.24 -5.63
N GLN A 56 -3.79 -13.56 -4.52
CA GLN A 56 -3.91 -12.10 -4.46
C GLN A 56 -2.88 -11.41 -5.36
N VAL A 57 -1.64 -11.94 -5.39
CA VAL A 57 -0.62 -11.45 -6.32
C VAL A 57 -1.04 -11.69 -7.78
N ALA A 58 -1.63 -12.85 -8.09
CA ALA A 58 -2.13 -13.17 -9.42
C ALA A 58 -3.26 -12.24 -9.85
N LEU A 59 -4.18 -11.89 -8.94
CA LEU A 59 -5.23 -10.91 -9.20
C LEU A 59 -4.66 -9.53 -9.53
N ILE A 60 -3.60 -9.10 -8.83
CA ILE A 60 -2.91 -7.84 -9.12
C ILE A 60 -2.25 -7.91 -10.49
N GLY A 61 -1.54 -8.99 -10.81
CA GLY A 61 -0.90 -9.20 -12.10
C GLY A 61 -1.89 -9.22 -13.28
N LYS A 62 -3.03 -9.91 -13.13
CA LYS A 62 -4.11 -9.95 -14.14
C LYS A 62 -4.74 -8.58 -14.35
N LYS A 63 -5.02 -7.83 -13.27
CA LYS A 63 -5.56 -6.46 -13.38
C LYS A 63 -4.57 -5.51 -14.06
N ALA A 64 -3.27 -5.76 -13.91
CA ALA A 64 -2.20 -4.98 -14.52
C ALA A 64 -1.78 -5.49 -15.92
N ALA A 65 -2.39 -6.57 -16.43
CA ALA A 65 -2.05 -7.23 -17.68
C ALA A 65 -0.57 -7.66 -17.80
N ILE A 66 0.04 -8.05 -16.67
CA ILE A 66 1.43 -8.52 -16.60
C ILE A 66 1.51 -10.06 -16.68
N LEU A 67 0.46 -10.73 -16.20
CA LEU A 67 0.25 -12.19 -16.16
C LEU A 67 -1.00 -12.54 -16.98
#